data_AF-A0A3N5HUP4-F1
#
_entry.id   AF-A0A3N5HUP4-F1
#
_cell.length_a   1.000
_cell.length_b   1.000
_cell.length_c   1.000
_cell.angle_alpha   90.00
_cell.angle_beta   90.00
_cell.angle_gamma   90.00
#
_symmetry.space_group_name_H-M   'P 1'
#
loop_
_entity.id
_entity.type
_entity.pdbx_description
1 polymer ?
#
loop_
_entity_poly.entity_id
_entity_poly.type
_entity_poly.pdbx_seq_one_letter_code
_entity_poly.pdbx_strand_id
1 'polypeptide(L)'
;MLLIVASERDEAARILAARGRQRGTVLVTSRDLSAAGWRDGLGRSEPGAAVVNGRVVSARDIGGVLTRLAAVDERELTHIVPADRGYVAQEMTAFLTSWLSGLDCPILNRPTPACLAGPAWRPERWIHEAARLHIPVRDVHRSVTLARAGTTAVVPRGPVTVTIVGDRCFGEADDALARAARRLATAAGVDLAAVHFSGPRRGARLVGADVWPDVASPDIGEAILAYLEGRRRS
;
A
#
# COMPACT_ATOMS: atom_id res chain seq x y z
N MET A 1 -2.49 -19.34 0.06
CA MET A 1 -2.75 -18.46 1.22
C MET A 1 -2.51 -17.03 0.80
N LEU A 2 -3.29 -16.06 1.28
CA LEU A 2 -3.01 -14.64 1.04
C LEU A 2 -2.54 -13.98 2.33
N LEU A 3 -1.57 -13.07 2.24
CA LEU A 3 -1.05 -12.34 3.38
C LEU A 3 -1.40 -10.87 3.30
N ILE A 4 -1.81 -10.30 4.44
CA ILE A 4 -1.92 -8.86 4.64
C ILE A 4 -0.91 -8.50 5.72
N VAL A 5 0.16 -7.80 5.35
CA VAL A 5 1.19 -7.32 6.28
C VAL A 5 0.81 -5.91 6.72
N ALA A 6 0.41 -5.75 7.98
CA ALA A 6 -0.06 -4.47 8.51
C ALA A 6 0.18 -4.35 10.02
N SER A 7 -0.03 -3.13 10.52
CA SER A 7 -0.09 -2.87 11.96
C SER A 7 -1.19 -3.70 12.62
N GLU A 8 -0.99 -4.13 13.85
CA GLU A 8 -2.08 -4.69 14.68
C GLU A 8 -3.25 -3.70 14.86
N ARG A 9 -2.96 -2.39 14.73
CA ARG A 9 -3.92 -1.30 14.90
C ARG A 9 -4.61 -0.91 13.60
N ASP A 10 -4.22 -1.47 12.46
CA ASP A 10 -4.84 -1.16 11.16
C ASP A 10 -6.21 -1.84 11.05
N GLU A 11 -7.26 -1.06 11.32
CA GLU A 11 -8.65 -1.54 11.28
C GLU A 11 -9.08 -1.97 9.88
N ALA A 12 -8.66 -1.24 8.85
CA ALA A 12 -8.99 -1.57 7.47
C ALA A 12 -8.36 -2.90 7.05
N ALA A 13 -7.11 -3.15 7.46
CA ALA A 13 -6.44 -4.44 7.26
C ALA A 13 -7.17 -5.59 7.98
N ARG A 14 -7.62 -5.37 9.22
CA ARG A 14 -8.42 -6.37 9.98
C ARG A 14 -9.73 -6.70 9.28
N ILE A 15 -10.46 -5.69 8.80
CA ILE A 15 -11.71 -5.86 8.06
C ILE A 15 -11.46 -6.66 6.77
N LEU A 16 -10.43 -6.30 6.00
CA LEU A 16 -10.08 -7.01 4.78
C LEU A 16 -9.69 -8.47 5.04
N ALA A 17 -8.89 -8.73 6.08
CA ALA A 17 -8.50 -10.08 6.47
C ALA A 17 -9.71 -10.93 6.90
N ALA A 18 -10.65 -10.33 7.65
CA ALA A 18 -11.89 -11.00 8.04
C ALA A 18 -12.75 -11.36 6.81
N ARG A 19 -12.87 -10.46 5.84
CA ARG A 19 -13.59 -10.69 4.57
C ARG A 19 -12.97 -11.84 3.77
N GLY A 20 -11.65 -11.85 3.65
CA GLY A 20 -10.90 -12.88 2.93
C GLY A 20 -10.71 -14.20 3.67
N ARG A 21 -11.25 -14.37 4.88
CA ARG A 21 -10.98 -15.55 5.72
C ARG A 21 -11.31 -16.87 5.02
N GLN A 22 -12.43 -16.94 4.31
CA GLN A 22 -12.84 -18.16 3.56
C GLN A 22 -11.92 -18.47 2.37
N ARG A 23 -11.15 -17.47 1.90
CA ARG A 23 -10.14 -17.58 0.84
C ARG A 23 -8.74 -17.88 1.40
N GLY A 24 -8.62 -18.05 2.73
CA GLY A 24 -7.34 -18.27 3.41
C GLY A 24 -6.46 -17.02 3.49
N THR A 25 -7.09 -15.83 3.59
CA THR A 25 -6.40 -14.57 3.87
C THR A 25 -6.08 -14.47 5.36
N VAL A 26 -4.85 -14.06 5.68
CA VAL A 26 -4.36 -13.91 7.05
C VAL A 26 -3.68 -12.56 7.25
N LEU A 27 -3.94 -11.93 8.39
CA LEU A 27 -3.23 -10.75 8.86
C LEU A 27 -1.91 -11.17 9.51
N VAL A 28 -0.81 -10.56 9.09
CA VAL A 28 0.53 -10.72 9.63
C VAL A 28 0.98 -9.38 10.19
N THR A 29 1.39 -9.38 11.44
CA THR A 29 1.78 -8.18 12.19
C THR A 29 3.25 -8.20 12.58
N SER A 30 3.76 -7.08 13.08
CA SER A 30 5.11 -6.96 13.64
C SER A 30 5.41 -7.99 14.75
N ARG A 31 4.37 -8.49 15.45
CA ARG A 31 4.53 -9.58 16.43
C ARG A 31 4.82 -10.93 15.78
N ASP A 32 4.19 -11.24 14.66
CA ASP A 32 4.45 -12.48 13.92
C ASP A 32 5.88 -12.52 13.37
N LEU A 33 6.46 -11.37 13.03
CA LEU A 33 7.85 -11.24 12.57
C LEU A 33 8.88 -11.64 13.64
N SER A 34 8.53 -11.54 14.93
CA SER A 34 9.39 -12.00 16.02
C SER A 34 9.30 -13.50 16.30
N ALA A 35 8.38 -14.22 15.64
CA ALA A 35 8.25 -15.65 15.83
C ALA A 35 9.42 -16.39 15.15
N ALA A 36 9.90 -17.46 15.79
CA ALA A 36 10.94 -18.29 15.20
C ALA A 36 10.43 -19.01 13.93
N GLY A 37 11.23 -19.00 12.86
CA GLY A 37 10.94 -19.74 11.62
C GLY A 37 10.89 -18.90 10.34
N TRP A 38 10.94 -17.57 10.44
CA TRP A 38 11.14 -16.70 9.29
C TRP A 38 12.48 -16.98 8.62
N ARG A 39 12.47 -17.06 7.29
CA ARG A 39 13.68 -17.33 6.50
C ARG A 39 13.64 -16.51 5.22
N ASP A 40 14.74 -15.80 4.98
CA ASP A 40 15.01 -15.24 3.66
C ASP A 40 15.45 -16.36 2.70
N GLY A 41 14.94 -16.34 1.48
CA GLY A 41 15.28 -17.31 0.43
C GLY A 41 16.56 -16.95 -0.33
N LEU A 42 17.15 -15.78 -0.08
CA LEU A 42 18.35 -15.34 -0.79
C LEU A 42 19.54 -16.29 -0.57
N GLY A 43 20.14 -16.75 -1.69
CA GLY A 43 21.39 -17.51 -1.70
C GLY A 43 21.28 -18.96 -1.21
N ARG A 44 20.08 -19.49 -0.99
CA ARG A 44 19.84 -20.86 -0.50
C ARG A 44 19.02 -21.66 -1.51
N SER A 45 19.23 -22.98 -1.54
CA SER A 45 18.40 -23.89 -2.36
C SER A 45 16.97 -24.03 -1.83
N GLU A 46 16.71 -23.63 -0.58
CA GLU A 46 15.39 -23.70 0.03
C GLU A 46 14.59 -22.41 -0.15
N PRO A 47 13.27 -22.49 -0.41
CA PRO A 47 12.42 -21.32 -0.49
C PRO A 47 12.37 -20.60 0.86
N GLY A 48 12.22 -19.27 0.81
CA GLY A 48 11.95 -18.47 2.01
C GLY A 48 10.71 -18.96 2.77
N ALA A 49 10.55 -18.50 4.00
CA ALA A 49 9.42 -18.90 4.83
C ALA A 49 8.89 -17.73 5.67
N ALA A 50 7.57 -17.70 5.83
CA ALA A 50 6.87 -16.82 6.76
C ALA A 50 6.40 -17.60 7.99
N VAL A 51 6.22 -16.91 9.10
CA VAL A 51 5.50 -17.45 10.26
C VAL A 51 4.16 -16.76 10.35
N VAL A 52 3.09 -17.55 10.37
CA VAL A 52 1.71 -17.07 10.34
C VAL A 52 0.94 -17.79 11.43
N ASN A 53 0.43 -17.07 12.43
CA ASN A 53 -0.26 -17.66 13.59
C ASN A 53 0.57 -18.79 14.25
N GLY A 54 1.89 -18.60 14.36
CA GLY A 54 2.82 -19.57 14.93
C GLY A 54 3.16 -20.77 14.04
N ARG A 55 2.65 -20.84 12.80
CA ARG A 55 2.97 -21.91 11.84
C ARG A 55 3.94 -21.39 10.78
N VAL A 56 4.98 -22.18 10.50
CA VAL A 56 5.90 -21.90 9.39
C VAL A 56 5.22 -22.26 8.07
N VAL A 57 5.20 -21.32 7.13
CA VAL A 57 4.61 -21.46 5.80
C VAL A 57 5.68 -21.19 4.75
N SER A 58 5.79 -22.07 3.75
CA SER A 58 6.73 -21.86 2.64
C SER A 58 6.30 -20.66 1.79
N ALA A 59 7.27 -19.89 1.30
CA ALA A 59 7.03 -18.83 0.34
C ALA A 59 6.27 -19.31 -0.91
N ARG A 60 6.43 -20.59 -1.30
CA ARG A 60 5.71 -21.19 -2.45
C ARG A 60 4.20 -21.37 -2.19
N ASP A 61 3.79 -21.45 -0.93
CA ASP A 61 2.38 -21.61 -0.54
C ASP A 61 1.66 -20.25 -0.43
N ILE A 62 2.42 -19.16 -0.47
CA ILE A 62 1.91 -17.80 -0.48
C ILE A 62 1.47 -17.48 -1.92
N GLY A 63 0.17 -17.22 -2.05
CA GLY A 63 -0.48 -16.93 -3.32
C GLY A 63 -0.48 -15.45 -3.67
N GLY A 64 -0.29 -14.56 -2.69
CA GLY A 64 -0.17 -13.11 -2.90
C GLY A 64 -0.07 -12.35 -1.58
N VAL A 65 0.46 -11.13 -1.63
CA VAL A 65 0.71 -10.28 -0.45
C VAL A 65 0.19 -8.85 -0.67
N LEU A 66 -0.50 -8.29 0.32
CA LEU A 66 -0.75 -6.86 0.46
C LEU A 66 0.08 -6.34 1.62
N THR A 67 0.87 -5.28 1.39
CA THR A 67 1.58 -4.58 2.49
C THR A 67 0.95 -3.21 2.71
N ARG A 68 0.58 -2.92 3.96
CA ARG A 68 0.04 -1.62 4.38
C ARG A 68 1.00 -0.82 5.26
N LEU A 69 2.17 -1.38 5.57
CA LEU A 69 3.23 -0.69 6.30
C LEU A 69 4.10 0.12 5.34
N ALA A 70 4.51 1.32 5.76
CA ALA A 70 5.64 1.99 5.14
C ALA A 70 6.97 1.36 5.60
N ALA A 71 7.06 1.11 6.90
CA ALA A 71 8.12 0.42 7.63
C ALA A 71 7.52 -0.16 8.91
N VAL A 72 8.26 -1.02 9.61
CA VAL A 72 7.89 -1.46 10.97
C VAL A 72 8.16 -0.31 11.95
N ASP A 73 7.18 0.02 12.79
CA ASP A 73 7.29 1.09 13.78
C ASP A 73 7.72 0.51 15.14
N GLU A 74 8.76 1.08 15.75
CA GLU A 74 9.28 0.65 17.05
C GLU A 74 8.23 0.70 18.16
N ARG A 75 7.20 1.54 18.03
CA ARG A 75 6.10 1.68 18.99
C ARG A 75 5.17 0.48 18.99
N GLU A 76 5.22 -0.36 17.96
CA GLU A 76 4.48 -1.63 17.89
C GLU A 76 5.23 -2.79 18.53
N LEU A 77 6.54 -2.64 18.76
CA LEU A 77 7.42 -3.69 19.29
C LEU A 77 7.41 -3.70 20.81
N THR A 78 6.22 -3.69 21.41
CA THR A 78 6.05 -3.62 22.87
C THR A 78 6.63 -4.83 23.61
N HIS A 79 6.75 -5.98 22.93
CA HIS A 79 7.36 -7.22 23.42
C HIS A 79 8.89 -7.24 23.34
N ILE A 80 9.51 -6.24 22.70
CA ILE A 80 10.97 -6.06 22.64
C ILE A 80 11.38 -5.05 23.71
N VAL A 81 12.55 -5.27 24.33
CA VAL A 81 13.10 -4.37 25.34
C VAL A 81 13.28 -2.96 24.76
N PRO A 82 12.92 -1.88 25.48
CA PRO A 82 12.86 -0.53 24.92
C PRO A 82 14.14 -0.06 24.21
N ALA A 83 15.31 -0.41 24.73
CA ALA A 83 16.60 0.00 24.18
C ALA A 83 16.86 -0.55 22.77
N ASP A 84 16.27 -1.70 22.42
CA ASP A 84 16.54 -2.38 21.15
C ASP A 84 15.44 -2.14 20.10
N ARG A 85 14.30 -1.53 20.46
CA ARG A 85 13.13 -1.43 19.55
C ARG A 85 13.46 -0.70 18.25
N GLY A 86 14.19 0.40 18.32
CA GLY A 86 14.57 1.18 17.14
C GLY A 86 15.47 0.38 16.19
N TYR A 87 16.40 -0.40 16.73
CA TYR A 87 17.26 -1.29 15.95
C TYR A 87 16.44 -2.45 15.35
N VAL A 88 15.64 -3.14 16.16
CA VAL A 88 14.83 -4.28 15.71
C VAL A 88 13.80 -3.87 14.64
N ALA A 89 13.19 -2.68 14.76
CA ALA A 89 12.27 -2.17 13.75
C ALA A 89 12.95 -1.95 12.39
N GLN A 90 14.19 -1.46 12.38
CA GLN A 90 14.99 -1.30 11.16
C GLN A 90 15.36 -2.66 10.55
N GLU A 91 15.82 -3.61 11.37
CA GLU A 91 16.12 -4.97 10.93
C GLU A 91 14.89 -5.68 10.36
N MET A 92 13.74 -5.59 11.03
CA MET A 92 12.48 -6.16 10.51
C MET A 92 12.06 -5.50 9.19
N THR A 93 12.26 -4.19 9.05
CA THR A 93 11.96 -3.48 7.80
C THR A 93 12.90 -3.92 6.68
N ALA A 94 14.20 -4.05 6.95
CA ALA A 94 15.19 -4.53 5.99
C ALA A 94 14.91 -5.98 5.56
N PHE A 95 14.65 -6.85 6.55
CA PHE A 95 14.27 -8.24 6.33
C PHE A 95 13.01 -8.35 5.47
N LEU A 96 11.94 -7.62 5.81
CA LEU A 96 10.71 -7.63 5.02
C LEU A 96 10.94 -7.10 3.60
N THR A 97 11.75 -6.06 3.44
CA THR A 97 12.09 -5.53 2.11
C THR A 97 12.76 -6.61 1.26
N SER A 98 13.75 -7.31 1.82
CA SER A 98 14.45 -8.40 1.15
C SER A 98 13.51 -9.57 0.82
N TRP A 99 12.80 -10.06 1.83
CA TRP A 99 11.93 -11.23 1.73
C TRP A 99 10.78 -11.00 0.74
N LEU A 100 10.09 -9.86 0.82
CA LEU A 100 9.02 -9.50 -0.11
C LEU A 100 9.55 -9.35 -1.55
N SER A 101 10.75 -8.79 -1.74
CA SER A 101 11.34 -8.63 -3.07
C SER A 101 11.65 -9.97 -3.74
N GLY A 102 11.91 -11.02 -2.95
CA GLY A 102 12.21 -12.37 -3.40
C GLY A 102 10.98 -13.27 -3.63
N LEU A 103 9.75 -12.79 -3.40
CA LEU A 103 8.55 -13.60 -3.65
C LEU A 103 8.14 -13.57 -5.13
N ASP A 104 7.79 -14.74 -5.66
CA ASP A 104 7.28 -14.91 -7.02
C ASP A 104 5.78 -14.59 -7.15
N CYS A 105 5.06 -14.55 -6.02
CA CYS A 105 3.64 -14.25 -6.02
C CYS A 105 3.34 -12.76 -6.25
N PRO A 106 2.09 -12.39 -6.59
CA PRO A 106 1.65 -11.00 -6.68
C PRO A 106 1.82 -10.25 -5.35
N ILE A 107 2.28 -9.00 -5.43
CA ILE A 107 2.43 -8.11 -4.29
C ILE A 107 1.82 -6.75 -4.61
N LEU A 108 0.92 -6.26 -3.75
CA LEU A 108 0.32 -4.94 -3.83
C LEU A 108 0.88 -4.03 -2.73
N ASN A 109 1.70 -3.03 -3.05
CA ASN A 109 2.62 -2.96 -4.20
C ASN A 109 3.96 -3.61 -3.85
N ARG A 110 4.81 -3.89 -4.85
CA ARG A 110 6.17 -4.37 -4.57
C ARG A 110 6.95 -3.36 -3.71
N PRO A 111 7.73 -3.82 -2.72
CA PRO A 111 8.47 -2.93 -1.83
C PRO A 111 9.55 -2.16 -2.59
N THR A 112 9.93 -1.02 -2.05
CA THR A 112 11.12 -0.25 -2.45
C THR A 112 12.02 -0.08 -1.23
N PRO A 113 13.31 0.27 -1.41
CA PRO A 113 14.18 0.58 -0.28
C PRO A 113 13.66 1.69 0.65
N ALA A 114 12.72 2.52 0.17
CA ALA A 114 12.13 3.61 0.94
C ALA A 114 10.79 3.28 1.59
N CYS A 115 10.09 2.21 1.18
CA CYS A 115 8.76 1.86 1.70
C CYS A 115 8.33 0.44 1.30
N LEU A 116 7.77 -0.30 2.25
CA LEU A 116 7.28 -1.67 2.05
C LEU A 116 5.99 -1.77 1.22
N ALA A 117 5.20 -0.69 1.13
CA ALA A 117 3.92 -0.63 0.41
C ALA A 117 4.04 -0.06 -1.03
N GLY A 118 5.26 0.12 -1.54
CA GLY A 118 5.52 0.72 -2.84
C GLY A 118 6.42 1.95 -2.76
N PRO A 119 6.43 2.81 -3.79
CA PRO A 119 7.26 4.01 -3.79
C PRO A 119 6.78 5.03 -2.75
N ALA A 120 7.70 5.51 -1.91
CA ALA A 120 7.45 6.57 -0.92
C ALA A 120 7.40 7.97 -1.56
N TRP A 121 6.59 8.17 -2.60
CA TRP A 121 6.49 9.45 -3.27
C TRP A 121 5.81 10.49 -2.39
N ARG A 122 6.50 11.62 -2.19
CA ARG A 122 5.90 12.81 -1.60
C ARG A 122 4.83 13.38 -2.53
N PRO A 123 3.84 14.15 -2.01
CA PRO A 123 2.80 14.76 -2.83
C PRO A 123 3.35 15.51 -4.05
N GLU A 124 4.47 16.22 -3.91
CA GLU A 124 5.09 16.97 -5.00
C GLU A 124 5.53 16.07 -6.16
N ARG A 125 6.00 14.87 -5.87
CA ARG A 125 6.43 13.92 -6.91
C ARG A 125 5.23 13.35 -7.65
N TRP A 126 4.13 13.05 -6.96
CA TRP A 126 2.87 12.66 -7.61
C TRP A 126 2.35 13.74 -8.55
N ILE A 127 2.37 15.01 -8.11
CA ILE A 127 1.97 16.14 -8.95
C ILE A 127 2.92 16.31 -10.14
N HIS A 128 4.23 16.22 -9.91
CA HIS A 128 5.24 16.34 -10.96
C HIS A 128 5.04 15.28 -12.06
N GLU A 129 4.89 14.02 -11.67
CA GLU A 129 4.69 12.92 -12.63
C GLU A 129 3.32 13.01 -13.33
N ALA A 130 2.27 13.44 -12.62
CA ALA A 130 0.98 13.71 -13.25
C ALA A 130 1.08 14.81 -14.32
N ALA A 131 1.79 15.90 -14.03
CA ALA A 131 2.02 16.98 -14.99
C ALA A 131 2.82 16.50 -16.21
N ARG A 132 3.87 15.69 -16.02
CA ARG A 132 4.63 15.05 -17.12
C ARG A 132 3.76 14.17 -18.01
N LEU A 133 2.72 13.56 -17.43
CA LEU A 133 1.73 12.75 -18.15
C LEU A 133 0.61 13.58 -18.78
N HIS A 134 0.69 14.91 -18.75
CA HIS A 134 -0.35 15.84 -19.22
C HIS A 134 -1.71 15.65 -18.51
N ILE A 135 -1.68 15.17 -17.27
CA ILE A 135 -2.86 15.16 -16.40
C ILE A 135 -2.99 16.58 -15.82
N PRO A 136 -4.16 17.23 -15.90
CA PRO A 136 -4.34 18.54 -15.27
C PRO A 136 -4.04 18.43 -13.77
N VAL A 137 -3.15 19.28 -13.26
CA VAL A 137 -2.79 19.32 -11.84
C VAL A 137 -3.21 20.63 -11.20
N ARG A 138 -3.38 20.62 -9.88
CA ARG A 138 -3.41 21.81 -9.06
C ARG A 138 -2.00 22.13 -8.61
N ASP A 139 -1.58 23.39 -8.75
CA ASP A 139 -0.25 23.82 -8.34
C ASP A 139 -0.05 23.57 -6.84
N VAL A 140 1.10 22.99 -6.49
CA VAL A 140 1.49 22.80 -5.10
C VAL A 140 2.30 24.01 -4.66
N HIS A 141 1.73 24.79 -3.76
CA HIS A 141 2.43 25.87 -3.09
C HIS A 141 2.67 25.48 -1.64
N ARG A 142 3.94 25.43 -1.23
CA ARG A 142 4.31 25.43 0.19
C ARG A 142 4.56 26.88 0.61
N SER A 143 3.59 27.48 1.26
CA SER A 143 3.80 28.74 1.97
C SER A 143 4.13 28.44 3.43
N VAL A 144 5.27 28.92 3.92
CA VAL A 144 5.52 29.01 5.36
C VAL A 144 4.89 30.32 5.82
N THR A 145 3.77 30.22 6.51
CA THR A 145 3.08 31.40 7.04
C THR A 145 3.80 31.89 8.29
N LEU A 146 4.57 32.97 8.18
CA LEU A 146 4.77 33.86 9.32
C LEU A 146 3.47 34.67 9.45
N ALA A 147 2.76 34.48 10.55
CA ALA A 147 1.33 34.79 10.68
C ALA A 147 0.89 36.12 10.06
N ARG A 148 -0.17 36.06 9.23
CA ARG A 148 -1.29 36.99 9.28
C ARG A 148 -2.53 36.33 8.68
N ALA A 149 -3.60 36.38 9.45
CA ALA A 149 -4.87 35.72 9.16
C ALA A 149 -5.70 36.49 8.13
N GLY A 150 -6.49 35.73 7.36
CA GLY A 150 -7.81 36.17 6.92
C GLY A 150 -8.01 36.24 5.42
N THR A 151 -8.38 35.13 4.80
CA THR A 151 -9.36 35.16 3.70
C THR A 151 -10.23 33.90 3.78
N THR A 152 -11.54 34.10 3.77
CA THR A 152 -12.56 33.07 3.72
C THR A 152 -12.58 32.46 2.31
N ALA A 153 -12.00 31.27 2.18
CA ALA A 153 -12.07 30.49 0.94
C ALA A 153 -13.41 29.78 0.84
N VAL A 154 -14.07 29.92 -0.32
CA VAL A 154 -15.23 29.11 -0.72
C VAL A 154 -14.84 27.63 -0.61
N VAL A 155 -15.59 26.87 0.20
CA VAL A 155 -15.37 25.43 0.40
C VAL A 155 -15.66 24.71 -0.92
N PRO A 156 -14.64 24.20 -1.64
CA PRO A 156 -14.89 23.39 -2.83
C PRO A 156 -15.60 22.11 -2.39
N ARG A 157 -16.47 21.56 -3.24
CA ARG A 157 -16.90 20.15 -3.09
C ARG A 157 -15.63 19.31 -2.91
N GLY A 158 -15.63 18.45 -1.90
CA GLY A 158 -14.46 17.68 -1.50
C GLY A 158 -13.86 16.90 -2.67
N PRO A 159 -12.56 16.58 -2.62
CA PRO A 159 -11.91 15.82 -3.67
C PRO A 159 -12.61 14.47 -3.89
N VAL A 160 -12.65 14.03 -5.15
CA VAL A 160 -13.13 12.71 -5.53
C VAL A 160 -11.92 11.78 -5.65
N THR A 161 -12.05 10.58 -5.12
CA THR A 161 -11.00 9.57 -5.14
C THR A 161 -11.30 8.54 -6.20
N VAL A 162 -10.32 8.28 -7.07
CA VAL A 162 -10.30 7.11 -7.94
C VAL A 162 -9.30 6.12 -7.34
N THR A 163 -9.78 4.94 -6.95
CA THR A 163 -8.93 3.86 -6.44
C THR A 163 -8.60 2.89 -7.56
N ILE A 164 -7.31 2.57 -7.72
CA ILE A 164 -6.79 1.60 -8.68
C ILE A 164 -6.50 0.29 -7.96
N VAL A 165 -6.96 -0.82 -8.53
CA VAL A 165 -6.57 -2.19 -8.14
C VAL A 165 -6.27 -2.99 -9.41
N GLY A 166 -4.99 -3.15 -9.75
CA GLY A 166 -4.53 -3.69 -11.02
C GLY A 166 -5.04 -2.88 -12.21
N ASP A 167 -5.87 -3.49 -13.04
CA ASP A 167 -6.51 -2.86 -14.19
C ASP A 167 -7.87 -2.22 -13.90
N ARG A 168 -8.43 -2.45 -12.70
CA ARG A 168 -9.74 -1.96 -12.27
C ARG A 168 -9.63 -0.59 -11.60
N CYS A 169 -10.62 0.25 -11.87
CA CYS A 169 -10.77 1.57 -11.26
C CYS A 169 -12.09 1.64 -10.49
N PHE A 170 -12.09 2.25 -9.31
CA PHE A 170 -13.25 2.44 -8.44
C PHE A 170 -13.41 3.92 -8.08
N GLY A 171 -14.64 4.33 -7.81
CA GLY A 171 -14.99 5.71 -7.46
C GLY A 171 -15.93 6.36 -8.48
N GLU A 172 -16.70 7.35 -8.02
CA GLU A 172 -17.64 8.09 -8.86
C GLU A 172 -16.92 9.18 -9.66
N ALA A 173 -16.23 8.79 -10.72
CA ALA A 173 -15.48 9.70 -11.59
C ALA A 173 -15.70 9.39 -13.07
N ASP A 174 -15.59 10.42 -13.91
CA ASP A 174 -15.58 10.31 -15.36
C ASP A 174 -14.49 9.34 -15.85
N ASP A 175 -14.77 8.56 -16.90
CA ASP A 175 -13.83 7.58 -17.45
C ASP A 175 -12.47 8.19 -17.85
N ALA A 176 -12.44 9.46 -18.24
CA ALA A 176 -11.18 10.15 -18.54
C ALA A 176 -10.31 10.31 -17.29
N LEU A 177 -10.91 10.54 -16.12
CA LEU A 177 -10.21 10.61 -14.84
C LEU A 177 -9.72 9.22 -14.41
N ALA A 178 -10.55 8.19 -14.60
CA ALA A 178 -10.14 6.80 -14.35
C ALA A 178 -8.93 6.40 -15.20
N ARG A 179 -8.94 6.71 -16.51
CA ARG A 179 -7.79 6.50 -17.40
C ARG A 179 -6.56 7.30 -16.96
N ALA A 180 -6.74 8.55 -16.51
CA ALA A 180 -5.64 9.37 -16.02
C ALA A 180 -5.02 8.79 -14.74
N ALA A 181 -5.85 8.38 -13.78
CA ALA A 181 -5.41 7.72 -12.55
C ALA A 181 -4.63 6.43 -12.83
N ARG A 182 -5.12 5.59 -13.75
CA ARG A 182 -4.43 4.36 -14.16
C ARG A 182 -3.08 4.65 -14.81
N ARG A 183 -3.00 5.65 -15.70
CA ARG A 183 -1.72 6.07 -16.31
C ARG A 183 -0.71 6.53 -15.26
N LEU A 184 -1.16 7.27 -14.25
CA LEU A 184 -0.30 7.69 -13.15
C LEU A 184 0.18 6.50 -12.29
N ALA A 185 -0.71 5.58 -11.95
CA ALA A 185 -0.36 4.35 -11.24
C ALA A 185 0.68 3.52 -12.02
N THR A 186 0.48 3.36 -13.34
CA THR A 186 1.45 2.69 -14.22
C THR A 186 2.81 3.40 -14.22
N ALA A 187 2.84 4.74 -14.30
CA ALA A 187 4.09 5.51 -14.25
C ALA A 187 4.81 5.41 -12.90
N ALA A 188 4.07 5.22 -11.82
CA ALA A 188 4.63 4.95 -10.49
C ALA A 188 5.02 3.47 -10.28
N GLY A 189 4.68 2.58 -11.21
CA GLY A 189 4.94 1.14 -11.07
C GLY A 189 4.12 0.49 -9.96
N VAL A 190 2.92 1.00 -9.69
CA VAL A 190 2.01 0.50 -8.65
C VAL A 190 0.72 -0.04 -9.25
N ASP A 191 0.20 -1.09 -8.63
CA ASP A 191 -1.07 -1.73 -8.96
C ASP A 191 -2.16 -1.39 -7.91
N LEU A 192 -1.80 -0.82 -6.77
CA LEU A 192 -2.74 -0.31 -5.76
C LEU A 192 -2.43 1.16 -5.44
N ALA A 193 -3.39 2.04 -5.71
CA ALA A 193 -3.25 3.48 -5.45
C ALA A 193 -4.60 4.17 -5.25
N ALA A 194 -4.62 5.24 -4.45
CA ALA A 194 -5.69 6.23 -4.41
C ALA A 194 -5.22 7.49 -5.15
N VAL A 195 -6.02 7.98 -6.11
CA VAL A 195 -5.75 9.21 -6.86
C VAL A 195 -6.87 10.19 -6.62
N HIS A 196 -6.54 11.39 -6.15
CA HIS A 196 -7.51 12.40 -5.76
C HIS A 196 -7.60 13.51 -6.80
N PHE A 197 -8.82 13.80 -7.23
CA PHE A 197 -9.15 14.88 -8.16
C PHE A 197 -10.02 15.94 -7.49
N SER A 198 -9.97 17.17 -7.99
CA SER A 198 -10.76 18.29 -7.49
C SER A 198 -12.28 18.16 -7.73
N GLY A 199 -12.73 17.12 -8.44
CA GLY A 199 -14.13 16.84 -8.73
C GLY A 199 -14.31 15.62 -9.64
N PRO A 200 -15.55 15.17 -9.87
CA PRO A 200 -15.84 13.91 -10.58
C PRO A 200 -15.85 14.04 -12.11
N ARG A 201 -15.82 15.25 -12.65
CA ARG A 201 -16.03 15.50 -14.09
C ARG A 201 -14.72 15.65 -14.85
N ARG A 202 -14.77 15.38 -16.16
CA ARG A 202 -13.67 15.67 -17.09
C ARG A 202 -13.14 17.10 -16.88
N GLY A 203 -11.81 17.24 -16.88
CA GLY A 203 -11.13 18.52 -16.64
C GLY A 203 -10.85 18.82 -15.17
N ALA A 204 -11.30 17.98 -14.24
CA ALA A 204 -10.86 18.05 -12.86
C ALA A 204 -9.33 17.93 -12.75
N ARG A 205 -8.76 18.65 -11.79
CA ARG A 205 -7.33 18.71 -11.54
C ARG A 205 -6.95 17.68 -10.49
N LEU A 206 -5.86 16.96 -10.71
CA LEU A 206 -5.27 16.09 -9.71
C LEU A 206 -4.76 16.95 -8.55
N VAL A 207 -5.13 16.57 -7.33
CA VAL A 207 -4.76 17.25 -6.07
C VAL A 207 -3.79 16.44 -5.23
N GLY A 208 -3.70 15.13 -5.46
CA GLY A 208 -2.77 14.25 -4.76
C GLY A 208 -2.98 12.77 -5.13
N ALA A 209 -2.09 11.93 -4.65
CA ALA A 209 -2.21 10.48 -4.72
C ALA A 209 -1.39 9.81 -3.61
N ASP A 210 -1.75 8.59 -3.25
CA ASP A 210 -1.03 7.75 -2.30
C ASP A 210 -1.25 6.25 -2.57
N VAL A 211 -0.51 5.39 -1.86
CA VAL A 211 -0.56 3.92 -2.01
C VAL A 211 -1.39 3.24 -0.92
N TRP A 212 -2.14 4.00 -0.12
CA TRP A 212 -2.95 3.52 1.01
C TRP A 212 -4.44 3.82 0.82
N PRO A 213 -5.10 3.26 -0.21
CA PRO A 213 -6.54 3.40 -0.35
C PRO A 213 -7.29 2.77 0.83
N ASP A 214 -8.57 3.11 0.95
CA ASP A 214 -9.48 2.47 1.89
C ASP A 214 -9.78 1.03 1.44
N VAL A 215 -9.04 0.09 2.01
CA VAL A 215 -9.22 -1.35 1.76
C VAL A 215 -10.39 -1.96 2.55
N ALA A 216 -10.98 -1.20 3.48
CA ALA A 216 -12.16 -1.66 4.22
C ALA A 216 -13.40 -1.62 3.32
N SER A 217 -13.42 -0.76 2.29
CA SER A 217 -14.48 -0.73 1.27
C SER A 217 -14.73 -2.14 0.70
N PRO A 218 -16.01 -2.61 0.63
CA PRO A 218 -16.35 -3.93 0.10
C PRO A 218 -15.81 -4.18 -1.31
N ASP A 219 -16.08 -3.27 -2.25
CA ASP A 219 -15.72 -3.44 -3.65
C ASP A 219 -14.20 -3.42 -3.87
N ILE A 220 -13.51 -2.50 -3.20
CA ILE A 220 -12.04 -2.40 -3.26
C ILE A 220 -11.41 -3.64 -2.63
N GLY A 221 -11.91 -4.08 -1.47
CA GLY A 221 -11.38 -5.25 -0.79
C GLY A 221 -11.57 -6.55 -1.59
N GLU A 222 -12.75 -6.77 -2.19
CA GLU A 222 -12.96 -7.92 -3.08
C GLU A 222 -12.06 -7.87 -4.31
N ALA A 223 -11.83 -6.68 -4.88
CA ALA A 223 -10.92 -6.50 -6.00
C ALA A 223 -9.47 -6.83 -5.62
N ILE A 224 -9.02 -6.42 -4.44
CA ILE A 224 -7.67 -6.74 -3.92
C ILE A 224 -7.52 -8.25 -3.76
N LEU A 225 -8.50 -8.91 -3.12
CA LEU A 225 -8.44 -10.37 -2.91
C LEU A 225 -8.42 -11.12 -4.25
N ALA A 226 -9.29 -10.74 -5.19
CA ALA A 226 -9.31 -11.33 -6.53
C ALA A 226 -8.00 -11.10 -7.30
N TYR A 227 -7.40 -9.90 -7.20
CA TYR A 227 -6.11 -9.61 -7.82
C TYR A 227 -5.00 -10.52 -7.27
N LEU A 228 -4.94 -10.69 -5.94
CA LEU A 228 -3.92 -11.51 -5.30
C LEU A 228 -4.09 -13.02 -5.57
N GLU A 229 -5.31 -13.48 -5.84
CA GLU A 229 -5.57 -14.87 -6.27
C GLU A 229 -5.24 -15.12 -7.74
N GLY A 230 -5.52 -14.14 -8.61
CA GLY A 230 -5.64 -14.31 -10.06
C GLY A 230 -4.34 -14.60 -10.82
N ARG A 231 -3.17 -14.35 -10.23
CA ARG A 231 -1.87 -14.49 -10.91
C ARG A 231 -1.15 -15.82 -10.65
N ARG A 232 -1.82 -16.79 -10.01
CA ARG A 232 -1.31 -18.17 -9.86
C ARG A 232 -1.35 -19.02 -11.14
N ARG A 233 -1.70 -18.43 -12.29
CA ARG A 233 -1.83 -19.09 -13.60
C ARG A 233 -0.88 -18.47 -14.62
N SER A 234 0.39 -18.86 -14.59
CA SER A 234 1.29 -18.86 -15.76
C SER A 234 2.35 -19.93 -15.57
#